data_AF-G6Y707-F1
#
_entry.id   AF-G6Y707-F1
#
_cell.length_a   1.000
_cell.length_b   1.000
_cell.length_c   1.000
_cell.angle_alpha   90.00
_cell.angle_beta   90.00
_cell.angle_gamma   90.00
#
_symmetry.space_group_name_H-M   'P 1'
#
loop_
_entity.id
_entity.type
_entity.pdbx_description
1 polymer ?
#
loop_
_entity_poly.entity_id
_entity_poly.type
_entity_poly.pdbx_seq_one_letter_code
_entity_poly.pdbx_strand_id
1 'polypeptide(L)'
;MGRNATLTLLTVILSFLFLPLAAFAANLPALTGRVVDNAGIIDAATKAVLTQKLADFEKKGSDQIVVATIPNLDGEEIEPYANRLFRFWKLGQAKENNGVLLLVAPNDRKMRIEVGYGLEGTLTDLHTKLIIENDMVPAFRAGDFSGGISKAVDDMIMVLEGNPEELEARGERNQQAPFNSDDLFFTIFIAIWITILVGSLAASILPPIFGQRIGPGRYRWLGMTFEPSRRSSSGSRSSGGGWSSGSSGGGFSGGGGSSGGGGSSGSW
;
A
#
# COMPACT_ATOMS: atom_id res chain seq x y z
N MET A 1 0.15 -30.63 53.43
CA MET A 1 -0.95 -30.21 52.54
C MET A 1 -0.53 -29.39 51.30
N GLY A 2 0.74 -28.95 51.15
CA GLY A 2 1.11 -28.05 50.03
C GLY A 2 1.50 -28.69 48.69
N ARG A 3 1.94 -29.95 48.66
CA ARG A 3 2.49 -30.60 47.44
C ARG A 3 1.43 -31.04 46.43
N ASN A 4 0.21 -31.32 46.90
CA ASN A 4 -0.90 -31.75 46.04
C ASN A 4 -1.62 -30.55 45.42
N ALA A 5 -1.60 -29.39 46.09
CA ALA A 5 -2.15 -28.13 45.59
C ALA A 5 -1.30 -27.57 44.43
N THR A 6 0.03 -27.70 44.50
CA THR A 6 0.91 -27.27 43.40
C THR A 6 0.79 -28.17 42.18
N LEU A 7 0.67 -29.49 42.36
CA LEU A 7 0.46 -30.44 41.25
C LEU A 7 -0.91 -30.26 40.56
N THR A 8 -1.96 -29.93 41.31
CA THR A 8 -3.29 -29.64 40.76
C THR A 8 -3.32 -28.29 40.03
N LEU A 9 -2.64 -27.27 40.55
CA LEU A 9 -2.51 -25.99 39.84
C LEU A 9 -1.76 -26.14 38.51
N LEU A 10 -0.68 -26.94 38.51
CA LEU A 10 0.14 -27.16 37.32
C LEU A 10 -0.59 -27.94 36.23
N THR A 11 -1.44 -28.90 36.61
CA THR A 11 -2.27 -29.67 35.67
C THR A 11 -3.40 -28.84 35.07
N VAL A 12 -4.00 -27.92 35.82
CA VAL A 12 -5.00 -26.98 35.29
C VAL A 12 -4.39 -25.99 34.30
N ILE A 13 -3.19 -25.46 34.59
CA ILE A 13 -2.47 -24.55 33.68
C ILE A 13 -2.05 -25.29 32.40
N LEU A 14 -1.56 -26.52 32.52
CA LEU A 14 -1.18 -27.34 31.35
C LEU A 14 -2.39 -27.72 30.49
N SER A 15 -3.56 -27.95 31.11
CA SER A 15 -4.82 -28.19 30.40
C SER A 15 -5.34 -26.97 29.64
N PHE A 16 -5.07 -25.75 30.13
CA PHE A 16 -5.41 -24.53 29.41
C PHE A 16 -4.49 -24.26 28.22
N LEU A 17 -3.26 -24.79 28.25
CA LEU A 17 -2.28 -24.65 27.16
C LEU A 17 -2.58 -25.55 25.94
N PHE A 18 -3.42 -26.57 26.11
CA PHE A 18 -3.84 -27.51 25.07
C PHE A 18 -5.25 -27.25 24.55
N LEU A 19 -5.87 -26.12 24.87
CA LEU A 19 -7.11 -25.70 24.19
C LEU A 19 -6.81 -25.55 22.70
N PRO A 20 -7.42 -26.38 21.82
CA PRO A 20 -7.27 -26.19 20.40
C PRO A 20 -7.91 -24.84 20.06
N LEU A 21 -7.09 -23.86 19.68
CA LEU A 21 -7.61 -22.71 18.95
C LEU A 21 -8.15 -23.28 17.64
N ALA A 22 -9.47 -23.46 17.57
CA ALA A 22 -10.14 -23.68 16.31
C ALA A 22 -9.87 -22.42 15.47
N ALA A 23 -8.92 -22.52 14.54
CA ALA A 23 -8.77 -21.53 13.50
C ALA A 23 -10.06 -21.60 12.67
N PHE A 24 -10.94 -20.62 12.85
CA PHE A 24 -12.08 -20.41 11.97
C PHE A 24 -11.54 -20.01 10.60
N ALA A 25 -11.31 -20.98 9.72
CA ALA A 25 -11.13 -20.68 8.32
C ALA A 25 -12.44 -20.07 7.81
N ALA A 26 -12.39 -18.86 7.25
CA ALA A 26 -13.55 -18.22 6.65
C ALA A 26 -14.13 -19.15 5.57
N ASN A 27 -15.46 -19.34 5.59
CA ASN A 27 -16.12 -20.13 4.56
C ASN A 27 -15.98 -19.41 3.21
N LEU A 28 -15.48 -20.13 2.21
CA LEU A 28 -15.33 -19.58 0.86
C LEU A 28 -16.69 -19.50 0.17
N PRO A 29 -16.98 -18.41 -0.56
CA PRO A 29 -18.24 -18.28 -1.31
C PRO A 29 -18.32 -19.34 -2.41
N ALA A 30 -19.54 -19.74 -2.77
CA ALA A 30 -19.78 -20.63 -3.89
C ALA A 30 -19.63 -19.89 -5.23
N LEU A 31 -19.08 -20.56 -6.23
CA LEU A 31 -19.00 -20.02 -7.59
C LEU A 31 -20.38 -20.07 -8.24
N THR A 32 -21.04 -18.92 -8.36
CA THR A 32 -22.39 -18.81 -8.98
C THR A 32 -22.36 -18.35 -10.43
N GLY A 33 -21.19 -17.96 -10.94
CA GLY A 33 -21.02 -17.43 -12.30
C GLY A 33 -19.72 -16.66 -12.44
N ARG A 34 -19.59 -15.89 -13.52
CA ARG A 34 -18.40 -15.06 -13.81
C ARG A 34 -18.30 -13.81 -12.93
N VAL A 35 -19.42 -13.40 -12.34
CA VAL A 35 -19.48 -12.30 -11.36
C VAL A 35 -20.20 -12.79 -10.12
N VAL A 36 -19.45 -12.89 -9.02
CA VAL A 36 -19.91 -13.30 -7.69
C VAL A 36 -19.84 -12.08 -6.77
N ASP A 37 -20.95 -11.37 -6.62
CA ASP A 37 -21.01 -10.14 -5.82
C ASP A 37 -21.66 -10.39 -4.46
N ASN A 38 -20.88 -10.85 -3.48
CA ASN A 38 -21.36 -11.08 -2.12
C ASN A 38 -21.29 -9.81 -1.26
N ALA A 39 -20.52 -8.79 -1.68
CA ALA A 39 -20.45 -7.50 -1.00
C ALA A 39 -21.59 -6.55 -1.40
N GLY A 40 -22.24 -6.78 -2.54
CA GLY A 40 -23.32 -5.92 -3.04
C GLY A 40 -22.83 -4.54 -3.52
N ILE A 41 -21.59 -4.47 -4.03
CA ILE A 41 -20.96 -3.22 -4.47
C ILE A 41 -21.04 -3.00 -5.98
N ILE A 42 -21.54 -3.99 -6.72
CA ILE A 42 -21.70 -3.92 -8.19
C ILE A 42 -23.18 -3.66 -8.50
N ASP A 43 -23.48 -2.59 -9.21
CA ASP A 43 -24.86 -2.32 -9.63
C ASP A 43 -25.35 -3.39 -10.63
N ALA A 44 -26.66 -3.61 -10.67
CA ALA A 44 -27.26 -4.69 -11.46
C ALA A 44 -27.00 -4.56 -12.98
N ALA A 45 -26.91 -3.34 -13.51
CA ALA A 45 -26.65 -3.12 -14.92
C ALA A 45 -25.20 -3.48 -15.25
N THR A 46 -24.24 -2.97 -14.47
CA THR A 46 -22.82 -3.31 -14.61
C THR A 46 -22.59 -4.81 -14.44
N LYS A 47 -23.22 -5.45 -13.44
CA LYS A 47 -23.11 -6.90 -13.23
C LYS A 47 -23.57 -7.70 -14.45
N ALA A 48 -24.68 -7.32 -15.09
CA ALA A 48 -25.17 -7.97 -16.29
C ALA A 48 -24.22 -7.78 -17.48
N VAL A 49 -23.72 -6.56 -17.68
CA VAL A 49 -22.74 -6.24 -18.73
C VAL A 49 -21.45 -7.03 -18.53
N LEU A 50 -20.89 -7.06 -17.32
CA LEU A 50 -19.69 -7.82 -17.00
C LEU A 50 -19.89 -9.31 -17.20
N THR A 51 -21.01 -9.86 -16.73
CA THR A 51 -21.29 -11.29 -16.88
C THR A 51 -21.31 -11.71 -18.36
N GLN A 52 -21.94 -10.90 -19.21
CA GLN A 52 -22.01 -11.15 -20.65
C GLN A 52 -20.63 -10.98 -21.31
N LYS A 53 -19.94 -9.87 -21.02
CA LYS A 53 -18.61 -9.56 -21.56
C LYS A 53 -17.61 -10.68 -21.26
N LEU A 54 -17.55 -11.13 -20.01
CA LEU A 54 -16.67 -12.22 -19.57
C LEU A 54 -17.05 -13.56 -20.23
N ALA A 55 -18.35 -13.81 -20.48
CA ALA A 55 -18.78 -15.01 -21.17
C ALA A 55 -18.40 -15.01 -22.65
N ASP A 56 -18.45 -13.86 -23.31
CA ASP A 56 -18.07 -13.73 -24.72
C ASP A 56 -16.55 -13.79 -24.88
N PHE A 57 -15.79 -13.21 -23.95
CA PHE A 57 -14.33 -13.34 -23.91
C PHE A 57 -13.88 -14.81 -23.76
N GLU A 58 -14.43 -15.54 -22.78
CA GLU A 58 -14.08 -16.94 -22.55
C GLU A 58 -14.42 -17.83 -23.75
N LYS A 59 -15.52 -17.56 -24.47
CA LYS A 59 -15.88 -18.26 -25.70
C LYS A 59 -14.89 -18.01 -26.85
N LYS A 60 -14.25 -16.84 -26.89
CA LYS A 60 -13.32 -16.44 -27.95
C LYS A 60 -11.91 -17.00 -27.72
N GLY A 61 -11.41 -16.92 -26.49
CA GLY A 61 -10.00 -17.18 -26.15
C GLY A 61 -9.75 -18.35 -25.21
N SER A 62 -10.78 -19.04 -24.71
CA SER A 62 -10.72 -20.08 -23.66
C SER A 62 -10.26 -19.62 -22.28
N ASP A 63 -9.69 -18.42 -22.17
CA ASP A 63 -9.26 -17.78 -20.93
C ASP A 63 -10.45 -17.38 -20.07
N GLN A 64 -10.34 -17.63 -18.77
CA GLN A 64 -11.43 -17.46 -17.83
C GLN A 64 -11.12 -16.37 -16.82
N ILE A 65 -11.86 -15.27 -16.87
CA ILE A 65 -11.78 -14.20 -15.86
C ILE A 65 -13.04 -14.27 -14.98
N VAL A 66 -12.86 -14.27 -13.66
CA VAL A 66 -13.94 -14.23 -12.67
C VAL A 66 -13.76 -13.04 -11.75
N VAL A 67 -14.84 -12.31 -11.52
CA VAL A 67 -14.91 -11.20 -10.57
C VAL A 67 -15.62 -11.68 -9.30
N ALA A 68 -14.98 -11.50 -8.15
CA ALA A 68 -15.51 -11.81 -6.84
C ALA A 68 -15.45 -10.59 -5.93
N THR A 69 -16.55 -10.30 -5.24
CA THR A 69 -16.57 -9.35 -4.13
C THR A 69 -17.03 -10.08 -2.88
N ILE A 70 -16.35 -9.82 -1.77
CA ILE A 70 -16.70 -10.36 -0.46
C ILE A 70 -16.79 -9.19 0.52
N PRO A 71 -17.68 -9.19 1.51
CA PRO A 71 -17.79 -8.06 2.43
C PRO A 71 -16.48 -7.76 3.16
N ASN A 72 -15.79 -8.79 3.65
CA ASN A 72 -14.54 -8.68 4.38
C ASN A 72 -13.72 -9.99 4.28
N LEU A 73 -12.49 -9.97 4.80
CA LEU A 73 -11.54 -11.09 4.87
C LEU A 73 -11.49 -11.77 6.24
N ASP A 74 -12.35 -11.37 7.20
CA ASP A 74 -12.36 -11.89 8.57
C ASP A 74 -10.99 -11.88 9.29
N GLY A 75 -10.15 -10.88 9.00
CA GLY A 75 -8.81 -10.72 9.58
C GLY A 75 -7.70 -11.47 8.87
N GLU A 76 -8.00 -12.09 7.72
CA GLU A 76 -7.02 -12.72 6.86
C GLU A 76 -6.37 -11.75 5.87
N GLU A 77 -5.14 -12.07 5.43
CA GLU A 77 -4.52 -11.39 4.29
C GLU A 77 -5.20 -11.78 2.97
N ILE A 78 -5.23 -10.85 2.01
CA ILE A 78 -5.98 -11.03 0.77
C ILE A 78 -5.30 -12.03 -0.17
N GLU A 79 -3.98 -12.12 -0.14
CA GLU A 79 -3.17 -13.03 -0.95
C GLU A 79 -3.47 -14.50 -0.67
N PRO A 80 -3.35 -15.00 0.58
CA PRO A 80 -3.70 -16.39 0.88
C PRO A 80 -5.20 -16.67 0.69
N TYR A 81 -6.06 -15.69 0.94
CA TYR A 81 -7.50 -15.84 0.70
C TYR A 81 -7.79 -16.03 -0.80
N ALA A 82 -7.27 -15.14 -1.64
CA ALA A 82 -7.48 -15.19 -3.10
C ALA A 82 -6.93 -16.48 -3.70
N ASN A 83 -5.74 -16.91 -3.29
CA ASN A 83 -5.16 -18.16 -3.78
C ASN A 83 -6.02 -19.38 -3.39
N ARG A 84 -6.52 -19.44 -2.16
CA ARG A 84 -7.44 -20.51 -1.75
C ARG A 84 -8.76 -20.46 -2.51
N LEU A 85 -9.32 -19.27 -2.72
CA LEU A 85 -10.55 -19.10 -3.48
C LEU A 85 -10.37 -19.56 -4.93
N PHE A 86 -9.29 -19.12 -5.57
CA PHE A 86 -8.90 -19.50 -6.94
C PHE A 86 -8.81 -21.03 -7.08
N ARG A 87 -8.11 -21.69 -6.14
CA ARG A 87 -7.95 -23.15 -6.13
C ARG A 87 -9.24 -23.90 -5.79
N PHE A 88 -10.05 -23.36 -4.87
CA PHE A 88 -11.33 -23.93 -4.48
C PHE A 88 -12.31 -23.93 -5.66
N TRP A 89 -12.34 -22.83 -6.42
CA TRP A 89 -13.14 -22.69 -7.63
C TRP A 89 -12.55 -23.39 -8.86
N LYS A 90 -11.27 -23.79 -8.80
CA LYS A 90 -10.54 -24.42 -9.91
C LYS A 90 -10.63 -23.59 -11.18
N LEU A 91 -10.32 -22.30 -11.06
CA LEU A 91 -10.41 -21.36 -12.17
C LEU A 91 -9.39 -21.70 -13.27
N GLY A 92 -9.83 -21.57 -14.52
CA GLY A 92 -9.07 -21.95 -15.71
C GLY A 92 -9.15 -23.43 -16.04
N GLN A 93 -8.66 -23.80 -17.22
CA GLN A 93 -8.60 -25.20 -17.63
C GLN A 93 -7.45 -25.93 -16.93
N ALA A 94 -7.67 -27.16 -16.48
CA ALA A 94 -6.69 -27.92 -15.69
C ALA A 94 -5.32 -28.12 -16.37
N LYS A 95 -5.24 -28.01 -17.70
CA LYS A 95 -3.99 -28.14 -18.46
C LYS A 95 -3.37 -26.79 -18.80
N GLU A 96 -4.21 -25.81 -19.14
CA GLU A 96 -3.76 -24.49 -19.61
C GLU A 96 -3.52 -23.51 -18.45
N ASN A 97 -4.13 -23.74 -17.27
CA ASN A 97 -4.03 -22.85 -16.10
C ASN A 97 -4.35 -21.38 -16.44
N ASN A 98 -5.35 -21.18 -17.30
CA ASN A 98 -5.69 -19.89 -17.89
C ASN A 98 -6.85 -19.17 -17.18
N GLY A 99 -6.83 -19.21 -15.85
CA GLY A 99 -7.80 -18.54 -15.00
C GLY A 99 -7.26 -17.21 -14.46
N VAL A 100 -8.13 -16.23 -14.26
CA VAL A 100 -7.84 -14.97 -13.57
C VAL A 100 -8.97 -14.69 -12.58
N LEU A 101 -8.62 -14.30 -11.35
CA LEU A 101 -9.56 -13.88 -10.32
C LEU A 101 -9.30 -12.43 -9.94
N LEU A 102 -10.31 -11.58 -10.12
CA LEU A 102 -10.36 -10.26 -9.50
C LEU A 102 -11.16 -10.34 -8.20
N LEU A 103 -10.49 -10.19 -7.06
CA LEU A 103 -11.08 -10.20 -5.73
C LEU A 103 -11.11 -8.79 -5.12
N VAL A 104 -12.25 -8.38 -4.57
CA VAL A 104 -12.42 -7.11 -3.85
C VAL A 104 -13.06 -7.33 -2.48
N ALA A 105 -12.44 -6.79 -1.43
CA ALA A 105 -12.94 -6.78 -0.06
C ALA A 105 -13.09 -5.32 0.42
N PRO A 106 -14.29 -4.71 0.30
CA PRO A 106 -14.47 -3.28 0.51
C PRO A 106 -14.34 -2.84 1.97
N ASN A 107 -14.74 -3.68 2.94
CA ASN A 107 -14.60 -3.33 4.36
C ASN A 107 -13.14 -3.30 4.82
N ASP A 108 -12.29 -4.16 4.22
CA ASP A 108 -10.84 -4.17 4.47
C ASP A 108 -10.09 -3.18 3.59
N ARG A 109 -10.77 -2.56 2.60
CA ARG A 109 -10.18 -1.75 1.53
C ARG A 109 -9.00 -2.45 0.85
N LYS A 110 -9.17 -3.75 0.57
CA LYS A 110 -8.18 -4.59 -0.11
C LYS A 110 -8.75 -5.16 -1.41
N MET A 111 -7.90 -5.28 -2.42
CA MET A 111 -8.22 -5.90 -3.70
C MET A 111 -7.02 -6.68 -4.21
N ARG A 112 -7.27 -7.71 -5.02
CA ARG A 112 -6.22 -8.54 -5.60
C ARG A 112 -6.64 -9.09 -6.95
N ILE A 113 -5.69 -9.12 -7.88
CA ILE A 113 -5.78 -9.90 -9.11
C ILE A 113 -4.88 -11.12 -8.91
N GLU A 114 -5.47 -12.32 -8.94
CA GLU A 114 -4.74 -13.59 -8.94
C GLU A 114 -4.73 -14.13 -10.36
N VAL A 115 -3.54 -14.43 -10.89
CA VAL A 115 -3.36 -14.90 -12.27
C VAL A 115 -2.90 -16.35 -12.25
N GLY A 116 -3.52 -17.19 -13.08
CA GLY A 116 -3.11 -18.57 -13.26
C GLY A 116 -1.82 -18.67 -14.08
N TYR A 117 -1.01 -19.69 -13.78
CA TYR A 117 0.32 -19.88 -14.36
C TYR A 117 0.39 -19.78 -15.89
N GLY A 118 -0.66 -20.20 -16.61
CA GLY A 118 -0.69 -20.14 -18.07
C GLY A 118 -0.76 -18.73 -18.65
N LEU A 119 -1.19 -17.76 -17.84
CA LEU A 119 -1.39 -16.38 -18.25
C LEU A 119 -0.35 -15.41 -17.68
N GLU A 120 0.51 -15.86 -16.77
CA GLU A 120 1.54 -15.00 -16.14
C GLU A 120 2.49 -14.35 -17.14
N GLY A 121 2.74 -15.01 -18.28
CA GLY A 121 3.56 -14.45 -19.36
C GLY A 121 2.89 -13.33 -20.15
N THR A 122 1.56 -13.28 -20.16
CA THR A 122 0.77 -12.27 -20.90
C THR A 122 0.23 -11.21 -19.96
N LEU A 123 -0.46 -11.62 -18.89
CA LEU A 123 -0.96 -10.75 -17.83
C LEU A 123 0.02 -10.81 -16.65
N THR A 124 1.08 -10.01 -16.74
CA THR A 124 2.19 -10.01 -15.78
C THR A 124 1.84 -9.28 -14.47
N ASP A 125 2.72 -9.44 -13.47
CA ASP A 125 2.65 -8.65 -12.23
C ASP A 125 2.67 -7.14 -12.50
N LEU A 126 3.45 -6.69 -13.48
CA LEU A 126 3.49 -5.29 -13.89
C LEU A 126 2.12 -4.83 -14.40
N HIS A 127 1.49 -5.61 -15.28
CA HIS A 127 0.18 -5.26 -15.84
C HIS A 127 -0.90 -5.22 -14.76
N THR A 128 -0.97 -6.25 -13.92
CA THR A 128 -1.95 -6.28 -12.82
C THR A 128 -1.77 -5.13 -11.85
N LYS A 129 -0.51 -4.74 -11.56
CA LYS A 129 -0.21 -3.57 -10.74
C LYS A 129 -0.71 -2.28 -11.39
N LEU A 130 -0.44 -2.08 -12.69
CA LEU A 130 -0.90 -0.90 -13.42
C LEU A 130 -2.42 -0.79 -13.44
N ILE A 131 -3.13 -1.90 -13.65
CA ILE A 131 -4.60 -1.95 -13.61
C ILE A 131 -5.12 -1.51 -12.24
N ILE A 132 -4.53 -2.05 -11.17
CA ILE A 132 -4.90 -1.68 -9.80
C ILE A 132 -4.66 -0.19 -9.55
N GLU A 133 -3.46 0.30 -9.85
CA GLU A 133 -3.05 1.67 -9.51
C GLU A 133 -3.75 2.75 -10.37
N ASN A 134 -3.95 2.49 -11.66
CA ASN A 134 -4.49 3.48 -12.60
C ASN A 134 -6.02 3.53 -12.62
N ASP A 135 -6.69 2.39 -12.42
CA ASP A 135 -8.13 2.29 -12.64
C ASP A 135 -8.88 1.97 -11.35
N MET A 136 -8.43 0.98 -10.58
CA MET A 136 -9.16 0.56 -9.39
C MET A 136 -8.99 1.50 -8.20
N VAL A 137 -7.76 1.82 -7.80
CA VAL A 137 -7.46 2.70 -6.66
C VAL A 137 -8.18 4.06 -6.77
N PRO A 138 -8.05 4.82 -7.88
CA PRO A 138 -8.70 6.12 -7.98
C PRO A 138 -10.23 6.01 -8.02
N ALA A 139 -10.79 5.01 -8.70
CA ALA A 139 -12.24 4.81 -8.75
C ALA A 139 -12.80 4.45 -7.37
N PHE A 140 -12.14 3.57 -6.63
CA PHE A 140 -12.58 3.14 -5.31
C PHE A 140 -12.46 4.25 -4.27
N ARG A 141 -11.43 5.11 -4.38
CA ARG A 141 -11.33 6.35 -3.59
C ARG A 141 -12.46 7.32 -3.87
N ALA A 142 -12.95 7.36 -5.11
CA ALA A 142 -14.11 8.16 -5.51
C ALA A 142 -15.46 7.48 -5.15
N GLY A 143 -15.45 6.27 -4.60
CA GLY A 143 -16.65 5.48 -4.29
C GLY A 143 -17.28 4.79 -5.50
N ASP A 144 -16.64 4.84 -6.67
CA ASP A 144 -17.11 4.20 -7.91
C ASP A 144 -16.54 2.77 -8.05
N PHE A 145 -17.08 1.84 -7.25
CA PHE A 145 -16.66 0.44 -7.28
C PHE A 145 -16.99 -0.25 -8.61
N SER A 146 -18.19 -0.01 -9.14
CA SER A 146 -18.66 -0.62 -10.38
C SER A 146 -17.83 -0.17 -11.58
N GLY A 147 -17.55 1.13 -11.71
CA GLY A 147 -16.69 1.67 -12.75
C GLY A 147 -15.24 1.20 -12.64
N GLY A 148 -14.67 1.17 -11.43
CA GLY A 148 -13.32 0.67 -11.20
C GLY A 148 -13.15 -0.81 -11.58
N ILE A 149 -14.10 -1.66 -11.17
CA ILE A 149 -14.11 -3.09 -11.54
C ILE A 149 -14.29 -3.27 -13.04
N SER A 150 -15.19 -2.51 -13.67
CA SER A 150 -15.43 -2.63 -15.11
C SER A 150 -14.20 -2.26 -15.93
N LYS A 151 -13.52 -1.16 -15.59
CA LYS A 151 -12.28 -0.76 -16.26
C LYS A 151 -11.18 -1.80 -16.07
N ALA A 152 -11.01 -2.29 -14.86
CA ALA A 152 -10.03 -3.33 -14.58
C ALA A 152 -10.28 -4.59 -15.44
N VAL A 153 -11.54 -5.00 -15.61
CA VAL A 153 -11.89 -6.11 -16.51
C VAL A 153 -11.58 -5.78 -17.97
N ASP A 154 -11.85 -4.57 -18.42
CA ASP A 154 -11.54 -4.13 -19.79
C ASP A 154 -10.04 -4.14 -20.07
N ASP A 155 -9.22 -3.66 -19.14
CA ASP A 155 -7.77 -3.66 -19.29
C ASP A 155 -7.19 -5.08 -19.19
N MET A 156 -7.73 -5.95 -18.33
CA MET A 156 -7.35 -7.37 -18.31
C MET A 156 -7.64 -8.06 -19.65
N ILE A 157 -8.82 -7.83 -20.23
CA ILE A 157 -9.18 -8.36 -21.56
C ILE A 157 -8.23 -7.80 -22.63
N MET A 158 -7.96 -6.49 -22.61
CA MET A 158 -7.08 -5.84 -23.57
C MET A 158 -5.66 -6.44 -23.56
N VAL A 159 -5.11 -6.68 -22.37
CA VAL A 159 -3.78 -7.31 -22.21
C VAL A 159 -3.80 -8.76 -22.71
N LEU A 160 -4.82 -9.54 -22.34
CA LEU A 160 -4.95 -10.94 -22.76
C LEU A 160 -5.20 -11.10 -24.27
N GLU A 161 -5.83 -10.11 -24.91
CA GLU A 161 -5.96 -10.06 -26.37
C GLU A 161 -4.68 -9.61 -27.09
N GLY A 162 -3.60 -9.32 -26.35
CA GLY A 162 -2.28 -9.02 -26.91
C GLY A 162 -2.01 -7.53 -27.16
N ASN A 163 -2.78 -6.62 -26.54
CA ASN A 163 -2.62 -5.17 -26.71
C ASN A 163 -2.17 -4.44 -25.40
N PRO A 164 -1.07 -4.86 -24.73
CA PRO A 164 -0.67 -4.25 -23.45
C PRO A 164 -0.13 -2.82 -23.58
N GLU A 165 0.27 -2.39 -24.78
CA GLU A 165 0.96 -1.11 -25.02
C GLU A 165 0.13 0.10 -24.54
N GLU A 166 -1.19 0.07 -24.70
CA GLU A 166 -2.05 1.17 -24.27
C GLU A 166 -2.09 1.31 -22.75
N LEU A 167 -2.13 0.18 -22.02
CA LEU A 167 -2.09 0.15 -20.56
C LEU A 167 -0.75 0.68 -20.04
N GLU A 168 0.36 0.25 -20.64
CA GLU A 168 1.70 0.69 -20.27
C GLU A 168 1.89 2.19 -20.54
N ALA A 169 1.45 2.69 -21.70
CA ALA A 169 1.49 4.12 -22.03
C ALA A 169 0.61 5.00 -21.11
N ARG A 170 -0.49 4.46 -20.57
CA ARG A 170 -1.27 5.14 -19.50
C ARG A 170 -0.47 5.16 -18.19
N GLY A 171 0.18 4.05 -17.83
CA GLY A 171 1.06 3.96 -16.67
C GLY A 171 2.19 4.99 -16.68
N GLU A 172 2.88 5.14 -17.82
CA GLU A 172 3.95 6.14 -17.97
C GLU A 172 3.45 7.58 -17.83
N ARG A 173 2.29 7.90 -18.41
CA ARG A 173 1.64 9.22 -18.28
C ARG A 173 1.25 9.54 -16.84
N ASN A 174 0.79 8.54 -16.08
CA ASN A 174 0.39 8.71 -14.69
C ASN A 174 1.57 8.76 -13.72
N GLN A 175 2.69 8.09 -14.05
CA GLN A 175 3.94 8.19 -13.28
C GLN A 175 4.61 9.57 -13.39
N GLN A 176 4.34 10.31 -14.47
CA GLN A 176 4.69 11.72 -14.58
C GLN A 176 3.75 12.56 -13.70
N ALA A 177 3.88 12.42 -12.38
CA ALA A 177 3.05 13.14 -11.44
C ALA A 177 3.27 14.67 -11.59
N PRO A 178 2.18 15.47 -11.61
CA PRO A 178 2.26 16.90 -11.34
C PRO A 178 2.71 17.07 -9.88
N PHE A 179 3.58 18.06 -9.63
CA PHE A 179 4.13 18.45 -8.33
C PHE A 179 3.32 17.95 -7.10
N ASN A 180 3.87 16.99 -6.36
CA ASN A 180 3.28 16.53 -5.09
C ASN A 180 3.34 17.66 -4.05
N SER A 181 2.23 17.92 -3.35
CA SER A 181 2.17 18.89 -2.24
C SER A 181 3.16 18.57 -1.12
N ASP A 182 3.50 17.30 -0.94
CA ASP A 182 4.50 16.84 0.02
C ASP A 182 5.92 17.24 -0.39
N ASP A 183 6.20 17.30 -1.69
CA ASP A 183 7.48 17.72 -2.25
C ASP A 183 7.65 19.25 -2.11
N LEU A 184 6.55 20.01 -2.26
CA LEU A 184 6.53 21.44 -1.97
C LEU A 184 6.76 21.70 -0.46
N PHE A 185 6.09 20.93 0.41
CA PHE A 185 6.28 21.05 1.85
C PHE A 185 7.72 20.72 2.26
N PHE A 186 8.30 19.63 1.76
CA PHE A 186 9.70 19.26 2.02
C PHE A 186 10.69 20.26 1.44
N THR A 187 10.45 20.77 0.23
CA THR A 187 11.29 21.78 -0.41
C THR A 187 11.27 23.09 0.38
N ILE A 188 10.09 23.55 0.81
CA ILE A 188 9.95 24.75 1.65
C ILE A 188 10.60 24.51 3.02
N PHE A 189 10.38 23.35 3.63
CA PHE A 189 10.97 22.98 4.91
C PHE A 189 12.51 22.99 4.85
N ILE A 190 13.10 22.35 3.84
CA ILE A 190 14.56 22.35 3.62
C ILE A 190 15.06 23.77 3.34
N ALA A 191 14.37 24.56 2.51
CA ALA A 191 14.75 25.93 2.21
C ALA A 191 14.74 26.82 3.48
N ILE A 192 13.77 26.65 4.38
CA ILE A 192 13.70 27.36 5.67
C ILE A 192 14.88 26.95 6.57
N TRP A 193 15.18 25.65 6.67
CA TRP A 193 16.30 25.19 7.48
C TRP A 193 17.66 25.63 6.92
N ILE A 194 17.84 25.63 5.61
CA ILE A 194 19.05 26.13 4.95
C ILE A 194 19.19 27.64 5.15
N THR A 195 18.11 28.42 5.04
CA THR A 195 18.17 29.87 5.27
C THR A 195 18.48 30.21 6.73
N ILE A 196 18.02 29.43 7.70
CA ILE A 196 18.38 29.59 9.13
C ILE A 196 19.84 29.19 9.38
N LEU A 197 20.29 28.06 8.83
CA LEU A 197 21.66 27.55 9.00
C LEU A 197 22.69 28.48 8.33
N VAL A 198 22.42 28.90 7.09
CA VAL A 198 23.31 29.78 6.33
C VAL A 198 23.17 31.23 6.81
N GLY A 199 21.96 31.68 7.18
CA GLY A 199 21.71 33.03 7.68
C GLY A 199 22.41 33.31 9.01
N SER A 200 22.45 32.33 9.93
CA SER A 200 23.17 32.46 11.20
C SER A 200 24.70 32.46 11.03
N LEU A 201 25.22 31.71 10.06
CA LEU A 201 26.65 31.72 9.70
C LEU A 201 27.04 33.01 8.95
N ALA A 202 26.20 33.45 8.01
CA ALA A 202 26.32 34.68 7.25
C ALA A 202 26.32 35.92 8.17
N ALA A 203 25.42 35.98 9.15
CA ALA A 203 25.35 37.05 10.15
C ALA A 203 26.58 37.11 11.07
N SER A 204 27.37 36.03 11.16
CA SER A 204 28.60 35.99 11.96
C SER A 204 29.85 36.37 11.17
N ILE A 205 29.87 36.14 9.85
CA ILE A 205 31.05 36.29 8.99
C ILE A 205 30.98 37.52 8.07
N LEU A 206 29.78 37.88 7.59
CA LEU A 206 29.60 38.94 6.60
C LEU A 206 29.65 40.37 7.16
N PRO A 207 29.15 40.69 8.37
CA PRO A 207 29.19 42.07 8.87
C PRO A 207 30.61 42.68 8.98
N PRO A 208 31.67 41.92 9.36
CA PRO A 208 33.04 42.41 9.30
C PRO A 208 33.57 42.72 7.88
N ILE A 209 32.99 42.10 6.84
CA ILE A 209 33.45 42.19 5.44
C ILE A 209 32.62 43.22 4.65
N PHE A 210 31.30 43.25 4.85
CA PHE A 210 30.34 44.06 4.07
C PHE A 210 29.55 45.08 4.90
N GLY A 211 29.72 45.10 6.23
CA GLY A 211 29.02 46.03 7.13
C GLY A 211 29.75 47.36 7.34
N GLN A 212 29.01 48.39 7.72
CA GLN A 212 29.58 49.68 8.11
C GLN A 212 30.18 49.58 9.52
N ARG A 213 31.45 49.95 9.68
CA ARG A 213 32.12 49.97 10.99
C ARG A 213 31.62 51.17 11.81
N ILE A 214 30.97 50.90 12.94
CA ILE A 214 30.42 51.94 13.84
C ILE A 214 31.33 52.19 15.05
N GLY A 215 32.21 51.23 15.38
CA GLY A 215 33.16 51.39 16.47
C GLY A 215 34.18 50.24 16.52
N PRO A 216 35.07 50.23 17.53
CA PRO A 216 36.04 49.16 17.72
C PRO A 216 35.31 47.82 17.94
N GLY A 217 35.38 46.91 16.97
CA GLY A 217 34.70 45.61 17.04
C GLY A 217 33.18 45.64 16.86
N ARG A 218 32.60 46.74 16.33
CA ARG A 218 31.14 46.86 16.13
C ARG A 218 30.83 47.18 14.65
N TYR A 219 29.99 46.36 14.04
CA TYR A 219 29.60 46.48 12.63
C TYR A 219 28.08 46.59 12.50
N ARG A 220 27.58 47.39 11.57
CA ARG A 220 26.16 47.43 11.22
C ARG A 220 25.96 46.90 9.81
N TRP A 221 25.06 45.94 9.69
CA TRP A 221 24.76 45.28 8.42
C TRP A 221 23.26 44.95 8.38
N LEU A 222 22.59 45.25 7.26
CA LEU A 222 21.13 45.07 7.11
C LEU A 222 20.29 45.64 8.27
N GLY A 223 20.68 46.80 8.80
CA GLY A 223 19.98 47.48 9.89
C GLY A 223 20.31 46.98 11.31
N MET A 224 20.95 45.81 11.45
CA MET A 224 21.31 45.19 12.74
C MET A 224 22.76 45.47 13.13
N THR A 225 23.05 45.59 14.42
CA THR A 225 24.40 45.81 14.97
C THR A 225 25.00 44.51 15.49
N PHE A 226 26.23 44.20 15.06
CA PHE A 226 26.98 42.98 15.37
C PHE A 226 28.27 43.33 16.11
N GLU A 227 28.52 42.65 17.24
CA GLU A 227 29.66 42.91 18.13
C GLU A 227 30.42 41.59 18.40
N PRO A 228 31.40 41.22 17.55
CA PRO A 228 32.09 39.95 17.69
C PRO A 228 33.23 40.08 18.71
N SER A 229 32.91 40.08 20.01
CA SER A 229 33.76 39.57 21.10
C SER A 229 33.29 40.03 22.48
N ARG A 230 32.62 39.15 23.24
CA ARG A 230 33.08 38.61 24.54
C ARG A 230 32.28 37.34 24.85
N ARG A 231 32.97 36.22 25.08
CA ARG A 231 32.44 35.14 25.92
C ARG A 231 32.21 35.74 27.31
N SER A 232 30.97 35.87 27.74
CA SER A 232 30.63 35.95 29.17
C SER A 232 29.26 35.34 29.43
N SER A 233 29.28 34.32 30.27
CA SER A 233 28.16 33.67 30.93
C SER A 233 27.34 34.62 31.79
N SER A 234 26.01 34.60 31.62
CA SER A 234 24.95 34.60 32.66
C SER A 234 23.65 34.92 31.90
N GLY A 235 22.54 34.21 32.01
CA GLY A 235 22.07 33.24 32.97
C GLY A 235 20.57 33.52 33.07
N SER A 236 19.73 32.69 32.45
CA SER A 236 18.28 32.69 32.70
C SER A 236 17.74 31.30 32.37
N ARG A 237 17.01 30.80 33.35
CA ARG A 237 16.67 29.41 33.63
C ARG A 237 15.45 29.00 32.82
N SER A 238 15.45 27.78 32.29
CA SER A 238 14.20 27.05 32.02
C SER A 238 14.51 25.57 31.82
N SER A 239 14.30 24.81 32.91
CA SER A 239 13.79 23.44 32.92
C SER A 239 14.15 22.54 31.72
N GLY A 240 15.33 21.92 31.79
CA GLY A 240 15.65 20.74 30.96
C GLY A 240 14.93 19.52 31.53
N GLY A 241 13.71 19.26 31.05
CA GLY A 241 13.08 17.96 31.19
C GLY A 241 13.87 16.94 30.38
N GLY A 242 14.50 15.97 31.04
CA GLY A 242 15.15 14.85 30.40
C GLY A 242 14.11 13.95 29.74
N TRP A 243 14.15 13.84 28.42
CA TRP A 243 13.34 12.90 27.66
C TRP A 243 14.31 11.95 26.99
N SER A 244 14.49 10.78 27.62
CA SER A 244 15.12 9.62 27.01
C SER A 244 14.17 9.05 25.96
N SER A 245 14.47 9.22 24.67
CA SER A 245 13.87 8.40 23.63
C SER A 245 14.77 7.20 23.37
N GLY A 246 14.46 6.10 24.05
CA GLY A 246 14.77 4.79 23.51
C GLY A 246 13.86 4.57 22.30
N SER A 247 14.46 4.22 21.16
CA SER A 247 13.72 3.53 20.10
C SER A 247 14.38 2.18 19.89
N SER A 248 13.71 1.19 20.46
CA SER A 248 13.76 -0.21 20.06
C SER A 248 13.08 -0.41 18.71
N GLY A 249 13.56 -1.39 17.96
CA GLY A 249 12.78 -2.08 16.92
C GLY A 249 12.87 -1.43 15.54
N GLY A 250 13.04 -2.16 14.45
CA GLY A 250 13.04 -3.61 14.29
C GLY A 250 13.82 -3.97 13.03
N GLY A 251 14.43 -5.14 13.06
CA GLY A 251 15.02 -5.74 11.89
C GLY A 251 13.93 -6.08 10.88
N PHE A 252 14.23 -5.85 9.61
CA PHE A 252 13.67 -6.61 8.50
C PHE A 252 14.84 -7.06 7.64
N SER A 253 15.28 -8.29 7.88
CA SER A 253 16.04 -9.08 6.94
C SER A 253 15.41 -10.49 6.91
N GLY A 254 14.37 -10.66 6.10
CA GLY A 254 14.07 -11.94 5.46
C GLY A 254 14.71 -11.87 4.08
N GLY A 255 15.57 -12.78 3.65
CA GLY A 255 15.44 -14.23 3.82
C GLY A 255 14.58 -14.72 2.66
N GLY A 256 15.24 -15.23 1.61
CA GLY A 256 14.61 -15.53 0.32
C GLY A 256 13.60 -16.67 0.32
N GLY A 257 13.12 -16.97 -0.89
CA GLY A 257 12.29 -18.14 -1.16
C GLY A 257 11.19 -17.87 -2.16
N SER A 258 11.37 -18.44 -3.33
CA SER A 258 10.55 -18.46 -4.56
C SER A 258 9.02 -18.52 -4.37
N SER A 259 8.30 -17.75 -5.17
CA SER A 259 6.86 -17.92 -5.45
C SER A 259 6.68 -17.97 -6.98
N GLY A 260 5.87 -18.91 -7.47
CA GLY A 260 5.40 -18.97 -8.86
C GLY A 260 3.92 -18.65 -8.95
N GLY A 261 3.49 -17.58 -8.27
CA GLY A 261 2.10 -17.15 -8.13
C GLY A 261 1.93 -15.69 -8.58
N GLY A 262 1.56 -15.52 -9.84
CA GLY A 262 1.40 -14.22 -10.48
C GLY A 262 0.17 -13.43 -10.02
N GLY A 263 0.28 -12.11 -10.15
CA GLY A 263 -0.75 -11.13 -9.87
C GLY A 263 -0.43 -10.19 -8.69
N SER A 264 -1.16 -9.08 -8.62
CA SER A 264 -0.89 -7.97 -7.69
C SER A 264 -2.03 -7.77 -6.68
N SER A 265 -1.69 -7.32 -5.48
CA SER A 265 -2.64 -6.82 -4.48
C SER A 265 -2.54 -5.30 -4.33
N GLY A 266 -3.63 -4.67 -3.90
CA GLY A 266 -3.73 -3.24 -3.69
C GLY A 266 -4.65 -2.88 -2.54
N SER A 267 -4.51 -1.65 -2.04
CA SER A 267 -5.40 -1.04 -1.05
C SER A 267 -5.73 0.39 -1.46
N TRP A 268 -6.84 0.94 -0.97
CA TRP A 268 -7.29 2.29 -1.33
C TRP A 268 -7.68 3.16 -0.14
#